data_AF-A0A5C5G416-F1
#
_entry.id   AF-A0A5C5G416-F1
#
_cell.length_a   1.000
_cell.length_b   1.000
_cell.length_c   1.000
_cell.angle_alpha   90.00
_cell.angle_beta   90.00
_cell.angle_gamma   90.00
#
_symmetry.space_group_name_H-M   'P 1'
#
loop_
_entity.id
_entity.type
_entity.pdbx_description
1 polymer ?
#
loop_
_entity_poly.entity_id
_entity_poly.type
_entity_poly.pdbx_seq_one_letter_code
_entity_poly.pdbx_strand_id
1 'polypeptide(L)'
;MRFDHLDDRTGYLHLAPYVRSDCGVDQRVWGNFARMRDLYSMFREDLCPPTMQLAAWAAQFFVSRARIVANPPSKYARVKELLEAPEAHWLLGEGKDFEWGAAMGPSNPFFGHALERSWPVIFNCTDPTMADRCGDDVYDKAACQCRDW
;
A
#
# COMPACT_ATOMS: atom_id res chain seq x y z
N MET A 1 7.31 -19.91 2.56
CA MET A 1 6.73 -19.14 1.44
C MET A 1 6.30 -20.15 0.38
N ARG A 2 5.01 -20.21 0.02
CA ARG A 2 4.48 -21.14 -1.00
C ARG A 2 4.44 -20.43 -2.35
N PHE A 3 5.42 -20.67 -3.21
CA PHE A 3 5.49 -20.08 -4.55
C PHE A 3 4.40 -20.58 -5.50
N ASP A 4 3.72 -21.68 -5.15
CA ASP A 4 2.64 -22.31 -5.92
C ASP A 4 1.45 -21.36 -6.17
N HIS A 5 1.33 -20.29 -5.37
CA HIS A 5 0.31 -19.25 -5.52
C HIS A 5 0.63 -18.22 -6.64
N LEU A 6 1.85 -18.21 -7.16
CA LEU A 6 2.24 -17.36 -8.28
C LEU A 6 1.97 -18.08 -9.60
N ASP A 7 1.57 -17.33 -10.62
CA ASP A 7 1.63 -17.75 -12.02
C ASP A 7 2.20 -16.62 -12.89
N ASP A 8 2.38 -16.91 -14.17
CA ASP A 8 2.90 -15.97 -15.17
C ASP A 8 2.03 -14.73 -15.35
N ARG A 9 0.76 -14.78 -14.92
CA ARG A 9 -0.16 -13.66 -14.93
C ARG A 9 -0.20 -12.92 -13.60
N THR A 10 0.57 -13.30 -12.57
CA THR A 10 0.61 -12.56 -11.31
C THR A 10 1.21 -11.17 -11.52
N GLY A 11 0.36 -10.14 -11.44
CA GLY A 11 0.76 -8.73 -11.49
C GLY A 11 1.12 -8.19 -10.11
N TYR A 12 0.28 -8.47 -9.11
CA TYR A 12 0.51 -8.11 -7.71
C TYR A 12 -0.16 -9.13 -6.78
N LEU A 13 0.58 -9.64 -5.80
CA LEU A 13 0.07 -10.50 -4.74
C LEU A 13 0.62 -10.02 -3.40
N HIS A 14 -0.26 -9.69 -2.47
CA HIS A 14 0.11 -9.38 -1.10
C HIS A 14 0.23 -10.63 -0.23
N LEU A 15 1.16 -10.65 0.72
CA LEU A 15 1.37 -11.78 1.63
C LEU A 15 0.76 -11.58 3.01
N ALA A 16 0.29 -10.37 3.30
CA ALA A 16 -0.49 -10.06 4.49
C ALA A 16 -1.97 -9.84 4.10
N PRO A 17 -2.87 -9.65 5.08
CA PRO A 17 -4.25 -9.31 4.80
C PRO A 17 -4.38 -8.08 3.91
N TYR A 18 -5.34 -8.14 3.00
CA TYR A 18 -5.84 -6.96 2.31
C TYR A 18 -6.79 -6.20 3.21
N VAL A 19 -6.86 -4.89 3.00
CA VAL A 19 -7.69 -4.00 3.79
C VAL A 19 -8.45 -3.06 2.88
N ARG A 20 -9.73 -2.84 3.15
CA ARG A 20 -10.47 -1.74 2.53
C ARG A 20 -10.00 -0.44 3.14
N SER A 21 -9.67 0.54 2.31
CA SER A 21 -9.24 1.85 2.77
C SER A 21 -10.00 2.95 2.06
N ASP A 22 -10.48 3.92 2.82
CA ASP A 22 -11.03 5.16 2.29
C ASP A 22 -9.94 6.24 2.35
N CYS A 23 -9.20 6.43 1.25
CA CYS A 23 -8.07 7.38 1.16
C CYS A 23 -7.04 7.34 2.31
N GLY A 24 -6.77 6.18 2.90
CA GLY A 24 -5.88 6.07 4.07
C GLY A 24 -6.60 5.81 5.38
N VAL A 25 -7.93 5.93 5.44
CA VAL A 25 -8.71 5.45 6.58
C VAL A 25 -8.93 3.94 6.44
N ASP A 26 -8.20 3.17 7.24
CA ASP A 26 -8.31 1.71 7.34
C ASP A 26 -9.69 1.33 7.89
N GLN A 27 -10.49 0.58 7.12
CA GLN A 27 -11.87 0.23 7.50
C GLN A 27 -11.97 -0.93 8.50
N ARG A 28 -10.85 -1.63 8.79
CA ARG A 28 -10.81 -2.71 9.78
C ARG A 28 -10.56 -2.19 11.19
N VAL A 29 -9.68 -1.18 11.31
CA VAL A 29 -9.20 -0.67 12.61
C VAL A 29 -9.38 0.84 12.81
N TRP A 30 -9.92 1.54 11.82
CA TRP A 30 -10.15 2.99 11.84
C TRP A 30 -8.89 3.85 12.02
N GLY A 31 -7.71 3.31 11.66
CA GLY A 31 -6.46 4.06 11.61
C GLY A 31 -6.41 5.00 10.40
N ASN A 32 -5.91 6.22 10.57
CA ASN A 32 -5.83 7.22 9.51
C ASN A 32 -4.39 7.40 9.02
N PHE A 33 -4.10 6.82 7.86
CA PHE A 33 -2.83 6.92 7.14
C PHE A 33 -2.93 7.92 5.99
N ALA A 34 -3.19 9.19 6.31
CA ALA A 34 -3.56 10.24 5.36
C ALA A 34 -2.63 10.39 4.13
N ARG A 35 -1.33 10.06 4.26
CA ARG A 35 -0.37 10.08 3.14
C ARG A 35 -0.64 9.04 2.05
N MET A 36 -1.46 8.02 2.33
CA MET A 36 -1.95 7.11 1.31
C MET A 36 -2.73 7.85 0.21
N ARG A 37 -3.47 8.91 0.55
CA ARG A 37 -4.15 9.76 -0.44
C ARG A 37 -3.16 10.44 -1.39
N ASP A 38 -2.07 10.97 -0.85
CA ASP A 38 -1.04 11.64 -1.66
C ASP A 38 -0.32 10.63 -2.56
N LEU A 39 -0.04 9.43 -2.04
CA LEU A 39 0.53 8.33 -2.80
C LEU A 39 -0.44 7.84 -3.90
N TYR A 40 -1.74 7.79 -3.62
CA TYR A 40 -2.75 7.49 -4.62
C TYR A 40 -2.70 8.52 -5.76
N SER A 41 -2.78 9.80 -5.43
CA SER A 41 -2.70 10.88 -6.43
C SER A 41 -1.42 10.83 -7.25
N MET A 42 -0.28 10.54 -6.62
CA MET A 42 1.00 10.46 -7.31
C MET A 42 1.10 9.25 -8.25
N PHE A 43 0.70 8.05 -7.80
CA PHE A 43 0.89 6.81 -8.58
C PHE A 43 -0.24 6.53 -9.55
N ARG A 44 -1.48 6.91 -9.22
CA ARG A 44 -2.66 6.72 -10.07
C ARG A 44 -2.94 7.93 -10.97
N GLU A 45 -2.34 9.08 -10.67
CA GLU A 45 -2.58 10.35 -11.39
C GLU A 45 -4.06 10.74 -11.37
N ASP A 46 -4.73 10.41 -10.28
CA ASP A 46 -6.17 10.62 -10.08
C ASP A 46 -6.45 10.84 -8.60
N LEU A 47 -7.60 11.43 -8.28
CA LEU A 47 -8.08 11.50 -6.90
C LEU A 47 -8.52 10.11 -6.44
N CYS A 48 -8.50 9.87 -5.13
CA CYS A 48 -9.09 8.64 -4.62
C CYS A 48 -10.55 8.51 -5.08
N PRO A 49 -10.99 7.29 -5.41
CA PRO A 49 -12.37 7.07 -5.77
C PRO A 49 -13.26 7.10 -4.52
N PRO A 50 -14.54 7.50 -4.65
CA PRO A 50 -15.51 7.42 -3.56
C PRO A 50 -15.86 5.96 -3.20
N THR A 51 -15.45 5.00 -4.05
CA THR A 51 -15.65 3.56 -3.85
C THR A 51 -14.60 2.91 -2.99
N MET A 52 -13.71 3.67 -2.34
CA MET A 52 -12.54 3.16 -1.60
C MET A 52 -11.50 2.51 -2.52
N GLN A 53 -10.36 2.15 -1.92
CA GLN A 53 -9.28 1.44 -2.59
C GLN A 53 -8.74 0.29 -1.72
N LEU A 54 -8.12 -0.67 -2.38
CA LEU A 54 -7.38 -1.72 -1.72
C LEU A 54 -6.11 -1.17 -1.04
N ALA A 55 -5.91 -1.55 0.21
CA ALA A 55 -4.71 -1.30 1.00
C ALA A 55 -4.10 -2.62 1.49
N ALA A 56 -2.85 -2.56 1.92
CA ALA A 56 -2.10 -3.68 2.48
C ALA A 56 -1.95 -3.55 3.99
N TRP A 57 -2.01 -4.66 4.74
CA TRP A 57 -1.75 -4.61 6.19
C TRP A 57 -0.26 -4.41 6.55
N ALA A 58 0.66 -4.89 5.70
CA ALA A 58 2.11 -4.89 5.91
C ALA A 58 2.85 -4.74 4.57
N ALA A 59 4.19 -4.70 4.54
CA ALA A 59 4.99 -4.47 3.33
C ALA A 59 5.65 -5.73 2.71
N GLN A 60 4.92 -6.85 2.62
CA GLN A 60 5.43 -8.09 2.01
C GLN A 60 4.54 -8.49 0.82
N PHE A 61 5.09 -8.47 -0.39
CA PHE A 61 4.34 -8.73 -1.62
C PHE A 61 5.24 -9.27 -2.74
N PHE A 62 4.58 -9.83 -3.77
CA PHE A 62 5.14 -10.09 -5.08
C PHE A 62 4.55 -9.12 -6.09
N VAL A 63 5.37 -8.67 -7.03
CA VAL A 63 4.94 -7.77 -8.10
C VAL A 63 5.66 -8.12 -9.39
N SER A 64 4.95 -8.03 -10.51
CA SER A 64 5.54 -8.27 -11.82
C SER A 64 6.47 -7.13 -12.23
N ARG A 65 7.46 -7.43 -13.08
CA ARG A 65 8.29 -6.40 -13.70
C ARG A 65 7.44 -5.38 -14.47
N ALA A 66 6.36 -5.83 -15.12
CA ALA A 66 5.48 -4.97 -15.91
C ALA A 66 4.85 -3.86 -15.05
N ARG A 67 4.35 -4.21 -13.85
CA ARG A 67 3.79 -3.23 -12.90
C ARG A 67 4.83 -2.27 -12.33
N ILE A 68 6.06 -2.73 -12.10
CA ILE A 68 7.15 -1.85 -11.66
C ILE A 68 7.47 -0.81 -12.73
N VAL A 69 7.68 -1.23 -13.98
CA VAL A 69 8.10 -0.31 -15.06
C VAL A 69 6.95 0.54 -15.63
N ALA A 70 5.69 0.20 -15.32
CA ALA A 70 4.54 1.02 -15.67
C ALA A 70 4.53 2.38 -14.98
N ASN A 71 5.25 2.52 -13.86
CA ASN A 71 5.45 3.81 -13.21
C ASN A 71 6.80 4.42 -13.64
N PRO A 72 6.86 5.74 -13.92
CA PRO A 72 8.11 6.39 -14.22
C PRO A 72 9.06 6.33 -13.00
N PRO A 73 10.38 6.13 -13.21
CA PRO A 73 11.37 6.08 -12.12
C PRO A 73 11.34 7.29 -11.18
N SER A 74 10.92 8.45 -11.67
CA SER A 74 10.79 9.68 -10.86
C SER A 74 9.82 9.55 -9.69
N LYS A 75 8.74 8.77 -9.80
CA LYS A 75 7.80 8.53 -8.68
C LYS A 75 8.48 7.72 -7.57
N TYR A 76 9.24 6.69 -7.92
CA TYR A 76 10.01 5.91 -6.95
C TYR A 76 11.14 6.72 -6.33
N ALA A 77 11.85 7.52 -7.13
CA ALA A 77 12.86 8.43 -6.63
C ALA A 77 12.27 9.41 -5.61
N ARG A 78 11.07 9.94 -5.88
CA ARG A 78 10.37 10.83 -4.94
C ARG A 78 10.03 10.12 -3.63
N VAL A 79 9.54 8.89 -3.66
CA VAL A 79 9.29 8.11 -2.43
C VAL A 79 10.59 7.89 -1.66
N LYS A 80 11.68 7.54 -2.35
CA LYS A 80 13.01 7.33 -1.74
C LYS A 80 13.51 8.61 -1.05
N GLU A 81 13.41 9.76 -1.70
CA GLU A 81 13.77 11.06 -1.11
C GLU A 81 13.01 11.35 0.19
N LEU A 82 11.72 11.00 0.26
CA LEU A 82 10.90 11.22 1.45
C LEU A 82 11.23 10.23 2.57
N LEU A 83 11.56 8.98 2.23
CA LEU A 83 12.01 7.98 3.20
C LEU A 83 13.39 8.30 3.79
N GLU A 84 14.27 8.88 2.99
CA GLU A 84 15.64 9.25 3.37
C GLU A 84 15.76 10.74 3.73
N ALA A 85 14.63 11.38 4.04
CA ALA A 85 14.60 12.79 4.37
C ALA A 85 15.46 13.08 5.63
N PRO A 86 16.16 14.23 5.67
CA PRO A 86 17.01 14.57 6.80
C PRO A 86 16.21 14.75 8.10
N GLU A 87 16.86 14.64 9.26
CA GLU A 87 16.21 14.72 10.58
C GLU A 87 15.38 15.98 10.83
N ALA A 88 15.74 17.10 10.19
CA ALA A 88 15.02 18.36 10.28
C ALA A 88 13.78 18.43 9.36
N HIS A 89 13.52 17.41 8.54
CA HIS A 89 12.42 17.42 7.60
C HIS A 89 11.08 17.27 8.31
N TRP A 90 10.08 18.06 7.89
CA TRP A 90 8.77 18.15 8.53
C TRP A 90 8.01 16.81 8.62
N LEU A 91 8.27 15.88 7.71
CA LEU A 91 7.66 14.53 7.71
C LEU A 91 7.95 13.75 9.00
N LEU A 92 9.08 14.00 9.66
CA LEU A 92 9.45 13.28 10.88
C LEU A 92 8.61 13.71 12.10
N GLY A 93 7.98 14.89 12.05
CA GLY A 93 7.02 15.35 13.05
C GLY A 93 5.56 15.02 12.71
N GLU A 94 5.31 14.39 11.57
CA GLU A 94 3.95 14.03 11.15
C GLU A 94 3.40 12.87 11.99
N GLY A 95 2.09 12.90 12.27
CA GLY A 95 1.43 11.83 13.01
C GLY A 95 1.82 11.75 14.49
N LYS A 96 2.44 12.79 15.07
CA LYS A 96 2.83 12.83 16.49
C LYS A 96 1.70 12.51 17.48
N ASP A 97 0.45 12.82 17.10
CA ASP A 97 -0.76 12.59 17.90
C ASP A 97 -1.47 11.26 17.52
N PHE A 98 -0.82 10.44 16.68
CA PHE A 98 -1.28 9.13 16.25
C PHE A 98 -0.38 8.05 16.85
N GLU A 99 -0.98 6.95 17.28
CA GLU A 99 -0.25 5.80 17.80
C GLU A 99 -0.59 4.57 16.97
N TRP A 100 0.45 3.82 16.59
CA TRP A 100 0.31 2.58 15.84
C TRP A 100 1.30 1.57 16.39
N GLY A 101 0.87 0.82 17.40
CA GLY A 101 1.72 -0.05 18.23
C GLY A 101 2.65 0.72 19.20
N ALA A 102 3.13 1.90 18.79
CA ALA A 102 3.92 2.84 19.58
C ALA A 102 3.72 4.28 19.07
N ALA A 103 4.28 5.26 19.79
CA ALA A 103 4.33 6.65 19.36
C ALA A 103 5.06 6.79 18.01
N MET A 104 4.62 7.73 17.17
CA MET A 104 5.31 8.01 15.90
C MET A 104 6.67 8.68 16.13
N GLY A 105 7.63 8.41 15.25
CA GLY A 105 8.95 9.01 15.27
C GLY A 105 9.88 8.39 14.23
N PRO A 106 11.19 8.72 14.22
CA PRO A 106 12.12 8.19 13.22
C PRO A 106 12.18 6.65 13.14
N SER A 107 12.02 5.96 14.28
CA SER A 107 11.98 4.49 14.35
C SER A 107 10.59 3.89 14.11
N ASN A 108 9.56 4.73 14.04
CA ASN A 108 8.17 4.35 13.80
C ASN A 108 7.48 5.40 12.91
N PRO A 109 7.94 5.59 11.67
CA PRO A 109 7.59 6.77 10.88
C PRO A 109 6.18 6.67 10.31
N PHE A 110 5.38 7.73 10.51
CA PHE A 110 4.01 7.80 10.00
C PHE A 110 3.94 7.61 8.47
N PHE A 111 4.84 8.28 7.73
CA PHE A 111 4.92 8.12 6.27
C PHE A 111 5.27 6.69 5.87
N GLY A 112 6.13 6.01 6.64
CA GLY A 112 6.47 4.60 6.42
C GLY A 112 5.21 3.75 6.46
N HIS A 113 4.42 3.83 7.53
CA HIS A 113 3.15 3.10 7.64
C HIS A 113 2.19 3.38 6.49
N ALA A 114 2.04 4.65 6.11
CA ALA A 114 1.19 5.01 4.97
C ALA A 114 1.71 4.42 3.64
N LEU A 115 3.03 4.37 3.45
CA LEU A 115 3.64 3.73 2.29
C LEU A 115 3.41 2.22 2.28
N GLU A 116 3.57 1.54 3.43
CA GLU A 116 3.29 0.10 3.54
C GLU A 116 1.85 -0.24 3.16
N ARG A 117 0.90 0.62 3.55
CA ARG A 117 -0.52 0.49 3.21
C ARG A 117 -0.78 0.68 1.71
N SER A 118 0.08 1.43 1.03
CA SER A 118 -0.12 1.92 -0.34
C SER A 118 0.41 0.99 -1.43
N TRP A 119 1.11 -0.10 -1.10
CA TRP A 119 1.67 -0.99 -2.13
C TRP A 119 0.68 -1.47 -3.20
N PRO A 120 -0.57 -1.87 -2.86
CA PRO A 120 -1.56 -2.23 -3.89
C PRO A 120 -1.85 -1.06 -4.84
N VAL A 121 -1.98 0.16 -4.31
CA VAL A 121 -2.21 1.38 -5.11
C VAL A 121 -1.02 1.69 -6.03
N ILE A 122 0.19 1.60 -5.50
CA ILE A 122 1.45 1.85 -6.25
C ILE A 122 1.54 0.94 -7.48
N PHE A 123 1.12 -0.32 -7.34
CA PHE A 123 1.19 -1.32 -8.41
C PHE A 123 -0.15 -1.57 -9.10
N ASN A 124 -1.07 -0.61 -9.02
CA ASN A 124 -2.35 -0.64 -9.73
C ASN A 124 -3.20 -1.90 -9.44
N CYS A 125 -3.25 -2.28 -8.18
CA CYS A 125 -4.11 -3.31 -7.62
C CYS A 125 -5.06 -2.65 -6.62
N THR A 126 -6.12 -2.01 -7.12
CA THR A 126 -6.93 -1.08 -6.32
C THR A 126 -8.33 -1.58 -5.99
N ASP A 127 -8.75 -2.75 -6.48
CA ASP A 127 -10.10 -3.33 -6.24
C ASP A 127 -10.33 -3.61 -4.74
N PRO A 128 -11.14 -2.79 -4.04
CA PRO A 128 -11.33 -2.91 -2.61
C PRO A 128 -12.11 -4.17 -2.22
N THR A 129 -12.89 -4.75 -3.15
CA THR A 129 -13.66 -5.97 -2.89
C THR A 129 -12.76 -7.19 -2.69
N MET A 130 -11.48 -7.09 -3.07
CA MET A 130 -10.49 -8.14 -2.80
C MET A 130 -10.32 -8.39 -1.31
N ALA A 131 -10.40 -7.35 -0.47
CA ALA A 131 -10.33 -7.50 0.98
C ALA A 131 -11.53 -8.25 1.58
N ASP A 132 -12.70 -8.20 0.93
CA ASP A 132 -13.90 -8.91 1.39
C ASP A 132 -13.84 -10.41 1.06
N ARG A 133 -13.20 -10.77 -0.06
CA ARG A 133 -13.06 -12.17 -0.52
C ARG A 133 -11.79 -12.87 -0.03
N CYS A 134 -10.75 -12.12 0.32
CA CYS A 134 -9.43 -12.64 0.71
C CYS A 134 -9.13 -12.30 2.16
N GLY A 135 -9.86 -12.96 3.07
CA GLY A 135 -9.61 -12.87 4.52
C GLY A 135 -8.26 -13.46 4.93
N ASP A 136 -7.88 -13.26 6.19
CA ASP A 136 -6.55 -13.58 6.73
C ASP A 136 -6.10 -15.04 6.51
N ASP A 137 -7.05 -15.99 6.55
CA ASP A 137 -6.80 -17.43 6.35
C ASP A 137 -7.23 -17.95 4.97
N VAL A 138 -7.61 -17.05 4.05
CA VAL A 138 -8.12 -17.42 2.72
C VAL A 138 -7.01 -17.28 1.68
N TYR A 139 -6.69 -18.40 1.02
CA TYR A 139 -5.75 -18.45 -0.08
C TYR A 139 -6.43 -18.94 -1.36
N ASP A 140 -6.79 -18.00 -2.23
CA ASP A 140 -7.33 -18.31 -3.55
C ASP A 140 -6.41 -17.72 -4.64
N LYS A 141 -5.75 -18.60 -5.40
CA LYS A 141 -4.87 -18.22 -6.50
C LYS A 141 -5.63 -17.45 -7.60
N ALA A 142 -6.89 -17.75 -7.85
CA ALA A 142 -7.70 -17.06 -8.85
C ALA A 142 -8.15 -15.68 -8.36
N ALA A 143 -8.54 -15.55 -7.09
CA ALA A 143 -9.25 -14.38 -6.57
C ALA A 143 -8.41 -13.38 -5.74
N CYS A 144 -7.29 -13.81 -5.15
CA CYS A 144 -6.51 -13.02 -4.16
C CYS A 144 -5.24 -12.36 -4.70
N GLN A 145 -5.21 -12.13 -6.00
CA GLN A 145 -4.12 -11.42 -6.67
C GLN A 145 -4.66 -10.58 -7.81
N CYS A 146 -3.98 -9.47 -8.11
CA CYS A 146 -4.20 -8.74 -9.34
C CYS A 146 -3.39 -9.38 -10.48
N ARG A 147 -4.01 -9.52 -11.64
CA ARG A 147 -3.42 -10.18 -12.80
C ARG A 147 -3.00 -9.19 -13.88
N ASP A 148 -1.96 -9.56 -14.60
CA ASP A 148 -1.53 -8.91 -15.85
C ASP A 148 -2.12 -9.70 -17.01
N TRP A 149 -2.80 -9.01 -17.91
CA TRP A 149 -3.44 -9.57 -19.11
C TRP A 149 -2.72 -9.07 -20.36
#